data_AF-A0A534BDV3-F1
#
_entry.id   AF-A0A534BDV3-F1
#
_cell.length_a   1.000
_cell.length_b   1.000
_cell.length_c   1.000
_cell.angle_alpha   90.00
_cell.angle_beta   90.00
_cell.angle_gamma   90.00
#
_symmetry.space_group_name_H-M   'P 1'
#
loop_
_entity.id
_entity.type
_entity.pdbx_description
1 polymer ?
#
loop_
_entity_poly.entity_id
_entity_poly.type
_entity_poly.pdbx_seq_one_letter_code
_entity_poly.pdbx_strand_id
1 'polypeptide(L)'
;MRLCILIGCGLVALGGEELARADVTVIRAGHLIDTEAGRTLERQTIIVRDGLIAEVGGQAEAPAGAHLVDLRDYTVLPGLIDAHTHLTIDFHNQDPLAELQHTAAERALGSLPNARAVLLAGFTTVRDLSGRACSSPAPTSRSAAEPAPLPALPPT
;
A
#
# COMPACT_ATOMS: atom_id res chain seq x y z
N MET A 1 3.77 15.18 66.04
CA MET A 1 2.45 15.10 65.41
C MET A 1 2.58 15.63 63.98
N ARG A 2 2.45 14.75 62.96
CA ARG A 2 2.26 15.02 61.50
C ARG A 2 3.40 15.81 60.80
N LEU A 3 4.38 15.17 60.13
CA LEU A 3 4.36 14.65 58.74
C LEU A 3 3.80 15.63 57.70
N CYS A 4 4.71 16.21 56.88
CA CYS A 4 4.46 16.63 55.49
C CYS A 4 5.79 16.55 54.70
N ILE A 5 5.88 15.53 53.84
CA ILE A 5 6.83 15.41 52.71
C ILE A 5 6.26 16.23 51.54
N LEU A 6 7.11 16.53 50.53
CA LEU A 6 6.84 16.91 49.12
C LEU A 6 7.46 18.28 48.76
N ILE A 7 8.17 18.54 47.66
CA ILE A 7 8.57 17.81 46.44
C ILE A 7 9.80 18.58 45.92
N GLY A 8 10.88 17.88 45.62
CA GLY A 8 11.94 18.35 44.75
C GLY A 8 12.13 17.32 43.65
N CYS A 9 11.87 17.68 42.39
CA CYS A 9 12.33 16.93 41.24
C CYS A 9 12.44 17.89 40.06
N GLY A 10 13.67 18.04 39.57
CA GLY A 10 14.06 19.02 38.57
C GLY A 10 13.34 18.84 37.25
N LEU A 11 12.91 19.96 36.67
CA LEU A 11 12.43 20.01 35.30
C LEU A 11 13.65 20.04 34.37
N VAL A 12 14.17 18.87 34.02
CA VAL A 12 14.96 18.69 32.80
C VAL A 12 13.96 18.40 31.70
N ALA A 13 13.59 19.44 30.94
CA ALA A 13 12.91 19.25 29.67
C ALA A 13 13.95 18.66 28.70
N LEU A 14 13.94 17.33 28.60
CA LEU A 14 14.67 16.59 27.59
C LEU A 14 14.22 17.07 26.21
N GLY A 15 15.18 17.56 25.43
CA GLY A 15 15.05 17.67 23.99
C GLY A 15 14.67 16.31 23.41
N GLY A 16 13.62 16.32 22.61
CA GLY A 16 13.11 15.19 21.86
C GLY A 16 12.48 15.69 20.57
N GLU A 17 13.21 16.56 19.85
CA GLU A 17 13.01 16.66 18.41
C GLU A 17 13.53 15.33 17.83
N GLU A 18 12.72 14.27 17.90
CA GLU A 18 12.89 13.13 16.98
C GLU A 18 12.47 13.64 15.61
N LEU A 19 13.34 14.47 15.01
CA LEU A 19 13.28 14.81 13.61
C LEU A 19 13.26 13.49 12.88
N ALA A 20 12.15 13.20 12.22
CA ALA A 20 11.97 12.04 11.34
C ALA A 20 13.27 11.79 10.58
N ARG A 21 14.02 10.77 11.01
CA ARG A 21 15.23 10.38 10.30
C ARG A 21 14.75 9.92 8.94
N ALA A 22 15.07 10.68 7.89
CA ALA A 22 14.71 10.33 6.52
C ALA A 22 15.05 8.85 6.30
N ASP A 23 14.07 8.06 5.85
CA ASP A 23 14.28 6.64 5.63
C ASP A 23 15.09 6.50 4.35
N VAL A 24 16.41 6.33 4.52
CA VAL A 24 17.34 6.18 3.42
C VAL A 24 17.60 4.69 3.20
N THR A 25 17.23 4.19 2.02
CA THR A 25 17.61 2.86 1.55
C THR A 25 18.63 2.99 0.42
N VAL A 26 19.69 2.19 0.48
CA VAL A 26 20.70 2.09 -0.56
C VAL A 26 20.64 0.71 -1.18
N ILE A 27 20.45 0.64 -2.49
CA ILE A 27 20.41 -0.61 -3.24
C ILE A 27 21.66 -0.70 -4.11
N ARG A 28 22.46 -1.75 -3.93
CA ARG A 28 23.62 -2.04 -4.79
C ARG A 28 23.22 -3.07 -5.83
N ALA A 29 23.10 -2.68 -7.09
CA ALA A 29 22.68 -3.54 -8.18
C ALA A 29 23.90 -4.02 -8.99
N GLY A 30 23.96 -5.33 -9.27
CA GLY A 30 24.93 -5.90 -10.22
C GLY A 30 24.69 -5.38 -11.63
N HIS A 31 23.44 -5.51 -12.06
CA HIS A 31 22.94 -4.99 -13.32
C HIS A 31 21.70 -4.11 -13.09
N LEU A 32 21.56 -3.04 -13.85
CA LEU A 32 20.38 -2.17 -13.85
C LEU A 32 19.88 -1.99 -15.29
N ILE A 33 18.60 -2.27 -15.52
CA ILE A 33 17.97 -2.03 -16.82
C ILE A 33 17.53 -0.58 -16.94
N ASP A 34 18.15 0.14 -17.87
CA ASP A 34 17.74 1.48 -18.31
C ASP A 34 16.76 1.30 -19.48
N THR A 35 15.47 1.38 -19.16
CA THR A 35 14.38 1.16 -20.13
C THR A 35 14.23 2.30 -21.13
N GLU A 36 14.68 3.52 -20.78
CA GLU A 36 14.63 4.66 -21.68
C GLU A 36 15.71 4.56 -22.76
N ALA A 37 16.95 4.27 -22.35
CA ALA A 37 18.07 4.11 -23.28
C ALA A 37 18.18 2.69 -23.88
N GLY A 38 17.39 1.72 -23.41
CA GLY A 38 17.37 0.35 -23.92
C GLY A 38 18.66 -0.43 -23.66
N ARG A 39 19.34 -0.16 -22.54
CA ARG A 39 20.65 -0.76 -22.21
C ARG A 39 20.70 -1.30 -20.78
N THR A 40 21.68 -2.16 -20.53
CA THR A 40 22.01 -2.62 -19.17
C THR A 40 23.22 -1.87 -18.66
N LEU A 41 23.11 -1.30 -17.46
CA LEU A 41 24.20 -0.65 -16.73
C LEU A 41 24.76 -1.63 -15.69
N GLU A 42 26.05 -1.56 -15.41
CA GLU A 42 26.72 -2.46 -14.46
C GLU A 42 27.15 -1.71 -13.19
N ARG A 43 27.11 -2.42 -12.05
CA ARG A 43 27.61 -1.95 -10.74
C ARG A 43 27.03 -0.59 -10.34
N GLN A 44 25.71 -0.50 -10.37
CA GLN A 44 24.99 0.73 -10.05
C GLN A 44 24.60 0.76 -8.57
N THR A 45 24.63 1.96 -7.99
CA THR A 45 24.04 2.22 -6.67
C THR A 45 22.78 3.08 -6.87
N ILE A 46 21.69 2.70 -6.20
CA ILE A 46 20.42 3.43 -6.18
C ILE A 46 20.19 3.92 -4.75
N ILE A 47 19.94 5.22 -4.58
CA ILE A 47 19.61 5.81 -3.29
C ILE A 47 18.12 6.14 -3.31
N VAL A 48 17.38 5.57 -2.36
CA VAL A 48 15.96 5.84 -2.12
C VAL A 48 15.85 6.64 -0.83
N ARG A 49 15.13 7.75 -0.86
CA ARG A 49 14.83 8.59 0.30
C ARG A 49 13.32 8.76 0.38
N ASP A 50 12.74 8.39 1.52
CA ASP A 50 11.31 8.58 1.79
C ASP A 50 10.40 7.96 0.70
N GLY A 51 10.82 6.78 0.21
CA GLY A 51 10.10 6.02 -0.83
C GLY A 51 10.32 6.50 -2.27
N LEU A 52 11.12 7.55 -2.49
CA LEU A 52 11.43 8.09 -3.82
C LEU A 52 12.88 7.83 -4.20
N ILE A 53 13.14 7.60 -5.49
CA ILE A 53 14.51 7.47 -6.01
C ILE A 53 15.14 8.86 -6.02
N ALA A 54 16.17 9.05 -5.18
CA ALA A 54 16.90 10.31 -5.06
C ALA A 54 18.11 10.36 -6.02
N GLU A 55 18.79 9.24 -6.22
CA GLU A 55 19.98 9.17 -7.05
C GLU A 55 20.19 7.76 -7.62
N VAL A 56 20.74 7.68 -8.84
CA VAL A 56 21.18 6.43 -9.47
C VAL A 56 22.55 6.67 -10.10
N GLY A 57 23.55 5.87 -9.74
CA GLY A 57 24.91 6.05 -10.27
C GLY A 57 25.91 5.04 -9.75
N GLY A 58 26.95 4.71 -10.53
CA GLY A 58 28.00 3.78 -10.13
C GLY A 58 28.97 4.33 -9.07
N GLN A 59 28.86 5.62 -8.71
CA GLN A 59 29.70 6.30 -7.71
C GLN A 59 28.87 6.90 -6.56
N ALA A 60 27.57 6.62 -6.49
CA ALA A 60 26.73 7.12 -5.39
C ALA A 60 27.23 6.54 -4.05
N GLU A 61 27.67 7.43 -3.15
CA GLU A 61 28.14 7.07 -1.82
C GLU A 61 26.96 6.77 -0.90
N ALA A 62 27.02 5.63 -0.21
CA ALA A 62 25.99 5.24 0.74
C ALA A 62 26.05 6.15 1.98
N PRO A 63 24.98 6.91 2.31
CA PRO A 63 24.97 7.74 3.50
C PRO A 63 25.12 6.90 4.77
N ALA A 64 25.83 7.43 5.77
CA ALA A 64 25.96 6.77 7.06
C ALA A 64 24.57 6.55 7.71
N GLY A 65 24.30 5.32 8.14
CA GLY A 65 23.02 4.95 8.77
C GLY A 65 21.90 4.56 7.81
N ALA A 66 22.15 4.49 6.50
CA ALA A 66 21.18 4.00 5.53
C ALA A 66 20.97 2.47 5.62
N HIS A 67 19.76 2.02 5.30
CA HIS A 67 19.44 0.60 5.14
C HIS A 67 20.02 0.07 3.82
N LEU A 68 20.97 -0.86 3.90
CA LEU A 68 21.62 -1.41 2.72
C LEU A 68 20.90 -2.67 2.22
N VAL A 69 20.56 -2.68 0.94
CA VAL A 69 20.05 -3.84 0.20
C VAL A 69 21.09 -4.23 -0.85
N ASP A 70 21.68 -5.41 -0.69
CA ASP A 70 22.75 -5.90 -1.55
C ASP A 70 22.22 -6.85 -2.62
N LEU A 71 22.22 -6.40 -3.88
CA LEU A 71 21.74 -7.11 -5.06
C LEU A 71 22.84 -7.19 -6.14
N ARG A 72 24.11 -7.25 -5.73
CA ARG A 72 25.27 -7.26 -6.64
C ARG A 72 25.30 -8.44 -7.61
N ASP A 73 24.60 -9.52 -7.30
CA ASP A 73 24.49 -10.72 -8.14
C ASP A 73 23.19 -10.76 -8.97
N TYR A 74 22.39 -9.70 -8.92
CA TYR A 74 21.06 -9.64 -9.54
C TYR A 74 20.92 -8.49 -10.54
N THR A 75 19.90 -8.62 -11.39
CA THR A 75 19.44 -7.56 -12.28
C THR A 75 18.26 -6.83 -11.65
N VAL A 76 18.41 -5.52 -11.47
CA VAL A 76 17.38 -4.62 -10.99
C VAL A 76 16.70 -3.93 -12.17
N LEU A 77 15.39 -3.78 -12.08
CA LEU A 77 14.55 -3.16 -13.09
C LEU A 77 13.40 -2.40 -12.43
N PRO A 78 12.80 -1.40 -13.12
CA PRO A 78 11.59 -0.76 -12.64
C PRO A 78 10.48 -1.78 -12.39
N GLY A 79 9.59 -1.48 -11.44
CA GLY A 79 8.43 -2.32 -11.16
C GLY A 79 7.55 -2.51 -12.40
N LEU A 80 7.02 -3.71 -12.59
CA LEU A 80 6.24 -4.04 -13.78
C LEU A 80 4.84 -3.42 -13.71
N ILE A 81 4.29 -3.14 -14.89
CA ILE A 81 2.95 -2.54 -15.06
C ILE A 81 2.08 -3.49 -15.87
N ASP A 82 0.92 -3.87 -15.32
CA ASP A 82 -0.13 -4.61 -16.04
C ASP A 82 -1.31 -3.69 -16.36
N ALA A 83 -1.58 -3.49 -17.64
CA ALA A 83 -2.68 -2.63 -18.10
C ALA A 83 -4.03 -3.36 -18.22
N HIS A 84 -4.10 -4.67 -18.00
CA HIS A 84 -5.29 -5.46 -18.24
C HIS A 84 -5.38 -6.65 -17.28
N THR A 85 -5.73 -6.39 -16.03
CA THR A 85 -5.95 -7.44 -15.03
C THR A 85 -7.40 -7.50 -14.56
N HIS A 86 -7.77 -8.63 -13.97
CA HIS A 86 -9.06 -8.84 -13.32
C HIS A 86 -8.84 -9.49 -11.95
N LEU A 87 -8.68 -8.67 -10.91
CA LEU A 87 -8.37 -9.14 -9.56
C LEU A 87 -9.55 -9.82 -8.87
N THR A 88 -10.78 -9.42 -9.21
CA THR A 88 -12.00 -9.87 -8.50
C THR A 88 -12.82 -10.92 -9.24
N ILE A 89 -12.33 -11.41 -10.38
CA ILE A 89 -12.99 -12.46 -11.17
C ILE A 89 -12.29 -13.78 -10.86
N ASP A 90 -13.08 -14.80 -10.54
CA ASP A 90 -12.59 -16.16 -10.39
C ASP A 90 -12.73 -16.90 -11.72
N PHE A 91 -11.62 -17.02 -12.46
CA PHE A 91 -11.59 -17.75 -13.73
C PHE A 91 -11.62 -19.28 -13.58
N HIS A 92 -11.50 -19.81 -12.37
CA HIS A 92 -11.62 -21.25 -12.10
C HIS A 92 -13.07 -21.68 -11.88
N ASN A 93 -13.95 -20.74 -11.55
CA ASN A 93 -15.37 -21.00 -11.44
C ASN A 93 -16.07 -20.75 -12.79
N GLN A 94 -16.61 -21.80 -13.38
CA GLN A 94 -17.31 -21.73 -14.66
C GLN A 94 -18.82 -21.49 -14.50
N ASP A 95 -19.33 -21.32 -13.28
CA ASP A 95 -20.72 -20.95 -13.06
C ASP A 95 -20.96 -19.51 -13.57
N PRO A 96 -21.78 -19.32 -14.64
CA PRO A 96 -22.04 -17.99 -15.18
C PRO A 96 -22.77 -17.06 -14.20
N LEU A 97 -23.36 -17.60 -13.11
CA LEU A 97 -24.00 -16.82 -12.06
C LEU A 97 -23.09 -16.50 -10.87
N ALA A 98 -21.89 -17.09 -10.76
CA ALA A 98 -20.99 -16.87 -9.62
C ALA A 98 -20.72 -15.39 -9.36
N GLU A 99 -20.54 -14.62 -10.44
CA GLU A 99 -20.32 -13.18 -10.41
C GLU A 99 -21.49 -12.36 -9.84
N LEU A 100 -22.70 -12.94 -9.81
CA LEU A 100 -23.93 -12.35 -9.25
C LEU A 100 -24.23 -12.80 -7.82
N GLN A 101 -23.55 -13.84 -7.35
CA GLN A 101 -23.78 -14.44 -6.03
C GLN A 101 -23.04 -13.70 -4.90
N HIS A 102 -22.10 -12.81 -5.25
CA HIS A 102 -21.26 -12.11 -4.30
C HIS A 102 -21.51 -10.60 -4.31
N THR A 103 -21.56 -10.02 -3.11
CA THR A 103 -21.56 -8.58 -2.90
C THR A 103 -20.21 -7.97 -3.33
N ALA A 104 -20.19 -6.67 -3.57
CA ALA A 104 -18.95 -5.96 -3.87
C ALA A 104 -17.89 -6.12 -2.76
N ALA A 105 -18.30 -6.17 -1.50
CA ALA A 105 -17.40 -6.34 -0.36
C ALA A 105 -16.77 -7.75 -0.33
N GLU A 106 -17.57 -8.79 -0.56
CA GLU A 106 -17.07 -10.18 -0.64
C GLU A 106 -16.07 -10.35 -1.78
N ARG A 107 -16.34 -9.73 -2.94
CA ARG A 107 -15.44 -9.74 -4.09
C ARG A 107 -14.11 -9.02 -3.82
N ALA A 108 -14.18 -7.86 -3.17
CA ALA A 108 -12.98 -7.12 -2.78
C ALA A 108 -12.12 -7.95 -1.81
N LEU A 109 -12.73 -8.58 -0.81
CA LEU A 109 -12.01 -9.46 0.12
C LEU A 109 -11.44 -10.71 -0.57
N GLY A 110 -12.23 -11.31 -1.46
CA GLY A 110 -11.84 -12.48 -2.26
C GLY A 110 -10.69 -12.22 -3.22
N SER A 111 -10.46 -10.96 -3.63
CA SER A 111 -9.36 -10.59 -4.53
C SER A 111 -7.99 -10.47 -3.85
N LEU A 112 -7.90 -10.49 -2.52
CA LEU A 112 -6.63 -10.32 -1.80
C LEU A 112 -5.55 -11.34 -2.20
N PRO A 113 -5.86 -12.65 -2.39
CA PRO A 113 -4.88 -13.62 -2.85
C PRO A 113 -4.35 -13.29 -4.25
N ASN A 114 -5.24 -12.83 -5.15
CA ASN A 114 -4.87 -12.44 -6.52
C ASN A 114 -3.96 -11.21 -6.51
N ALA A 115 -4.32 -10.16 -5.76
CA ALA A 115 -3.51 -8.96 -5.63
C ALA A 115 -2.11 -9.27 -5.04
N ARG A 116 -2.05 -10.16 -4.04
CA ARG A 116 -0.78 -10.62 -3.48
C ARG A 116 0.06 -11.39 -4.48
N ALA A 117 -0.55 -12.30 -5.25
CA ALA A 117 0.15 -13.07 -6.27
C ALA A 117 0.75 -12.15 -7.35
N VAL A 118 -0.01 -11.17 -7.82
CA VAL A 118 0.42 -10.16 -8.80
C VAL A 118 1.60 -9.34 -8.26
N LEU A 119 1.52 -8.85 -7.02
CA LEU A 119 2.60 -8.08 -6.39
C LEU A 119 3.90 -8.90 -6.27
N LEU A 120 3.80 -10.16 -5.83
CA LEU A 120 4.95 -11.04 -5.68
C LEU A 120 5.55 -11.49 -7.02
N ALA A 121 4.78 -11.43 -8.10
CA ALA A 121 5.27 -11.64 -9.45
C ALA A 121 6.05 -10.43 -10.01
N GLY A 122 6.09 -9.30 -9.29
CA GLY A 122 6.86 -8.11 -9.64
C GLY A 122 6.05 -6.97 -10.26
N PHE A 123 4.73 -7.11 -10.35
CA PHE A 123 3.84 -6.03 -10.79
C PHE A 123 3.55 -5.08 -9.63
N THR A 124 4.11 -3.87 -9.69
CA THR A 124 3.91 -2.85 -8.65
C THR A 124 2.71 -1.95 -8.96
N THR A 125 2.24 -1.96 -10.22
CA THR A 125 1.11 -1.14 -10.67
C THR A 125 0.23 -1.96 -11.60
N VAL A 126 -1.09 -1.93 -11.39
CA VAL A 126 -2.05 -2.59 -12.27
C VAL A 126 -3.27 -1.72 -12.57
N ARG A 127 -3.85 -1.90 -13.75
CA ARG A 127 -5.19 -1.40 -14.10
C ARG A 127 -6.18 -2.56 -14.05
N ASP A 128 -6.96 -2.61 -12.97
CA ASP A 128 -8.04 -3.59 -12.82
C ASP A 128 -9.22 -3.20 -13.70
N LEU A 129 -9.70 -4.17 -14.49
CA LEU A 129 -10.85 -4.06 -15.36
C LEU A 129 -12.00 -4.95 -14.89
N SER A 130 -12.01 -5.33 -13.61
CA SER A 130 -13.16 -5.98 -12.98
C SER A 130 -14.27 -4.94 -12.81
N GLY A 131 -14.98 -4.61 -13.89
CA GLY A 131 -15.94 -3.50 -14.00
C GLY A 131 -17.15 -3.53 -13.04
N ARG A 132 -17.12 -4.39 -12.02
CA ARG A 132 -18.18 -4.62 -11.04
C ARG A 132 -17.76 -4.45 -9.57
N ALA A 133 -16.47 -4.31 -9.27
CA ALA A 133 -16.01 -4.11 -7.90
C ALA A 133 -16.39 -2.73 -7.33
N CYS A 134 -16.39 -1.68 -8.18
CA CYS A 134 -16.76 -0.31 -7.80
C CYS A 134 -18.22 0.07 -8.09
N SER A 135 -18.97 -0.77 -8.83
CA SER A 135 -20.36 -0.51 -9.19
C SER A 135 -21.30 -1.39 -8.37
N SER A 136 -21.25 -1.23 -7.05
CA SER A 136 -22.38 -1.64 -6.22
C SER A 136 -23.55 -0.68 -6.52
N PRO A 137 -24.70 -1.13 -7.05
CA PRO A 137 -25.93 -0.44 -6.69
C PRO A 137 -26.04 -0.58 -5.17
N ALA A 138 -26.07 0.56 -4.46
CA ALA A 138 -26.40 0.61 -3.04
C ALA A 138 -27.51 -0.40 -2.73
N PRO A 139 -27.45 -1.15 -1.61
CA PRO A 139 -28.41 -2.21 -1.35
C PRO A 139 -29.83 -1.66 -1.46
N THR A 140 -30.53 -2.03 -2.54
CA THR A 140 -31.95 -1.76 -2.75
C THR A 140 -32.82 -2.65 -1.87
N SER A 141 -32.29 -3.16 -0.75
CA SER A 141 -33.10 -3.64 0.36
C SER A 141 -33.73 -2.47 1.13
N ARG A 142 -34.35 -1.53 0.42
CA ARG A 142 -35.61 -0.97 0.90
C ARG A 142 -36.68 -1.87 0.31
N SER A 143 -37.02 -2.91 1.06
CA SER A 143 -38.40 -3.39 1.09
C SER A 143 -39.31 -2.18 0.98
N ALA A 144 -40.28 -2.25 0.07
CA ALA A 144 -41.43 -1.37 0.06
C ALA A 144 -42.17 -1.51 1.39
N ALA A 145 -41.66 -0.86 2.43
CA ALA A 145 -42.37 -0.49 3.62
C ALA A 145 -42.51 1.02 3.55
N GLU A 146 -43.74 1.46 3.33
CA GLU A 146 -44.12 2.86 3.51
C GLU A 146 -43.58 3.38 4.86
N PRO A 147 -43.20 4.66 4.95
CA PRO A 147 -42.84 5.24 6.24
C PRO A 147 -44.02 5.08 7.20
N ALA A 148 -43.83 4.31 8.27
CA ALA A 148 -44.81 4.23 9.34
C ALA A 148 -45.06 5.66 9.87
N PRO A 149 -46.33 6.10 9.99
CA PRO A 149 -46.64 7.45 10.43
C PRO A 149 -46.13 7.67 11.86
N LEU A 150 -45.52 8.83 12.09
CA LEU A 150 -45.04 9.25 13.40
C LEU A 150 -46.20 9.27 14.42
N PRO A 151 -45.99 8.83 15.68
CA PRO A 151 -47.02 8.91 16.70
C PRO A 151 -47.36 10.38 17.00
N ALA A 152 -48.66 10.70 16.96
CA ALA A 152 -49.16 12.02 17.34
C ALA A 152 -48.84 12.30 18.82
N LEU A 153 -48.28 13.48 19.09
CA LEU A 153 -48.07 13.97 20.45
C LEU A 153 -49.41 14.21 21.15
N PRO A 154 -49.53 13.94 22.47
CA PRO A 154 -50.74 14.20 23.22
C PRO A 154 -51.03 15.70 23.31
N PRO A 155 -52.30 16.14 23.30
CA PRO A 155 -52.65 17.54 23.46
C PRO A 155 -52.34 18.02 24.89
N THR A 156 -51.68 19.18 24.99
CA THR A 156 -51.69 20.03 26.19
C THR A 156 -52.98 20.83 26.28
#